data_AF-A0A669R4K6-F1
#
_entry.id   AF-A0A669R4K6-F1
#
_cell.length_a   1.000
_cell.length_b   1.000
_cell.length_c   1.000
_cell.angle_alpha   90.00
_cell.angle_beta   90.00
_cell.angle_gamma   90.00
#
_symmetry.space_group_name_H-M   'P 1'
#
loop_
_entity.id
_entity.type
_entity.pdbx_description
1 polymer ?
#
loop_
_entity_poly.entity_id
_entity_poly.type
_entity_poly.pdbx_seq_one_letter_code
_entity_poly.pdbx_strand_id
1 'polypeptide(L)'
;HLLHSSIFSLFSYIFRKWKDKGSSDSKHPLVVKILDSVRGSPAPNVPVKLYKAAADGSWELQTNENGELQELTTKEQFVTGIYKIELDTASYWKKLGLNPFHQHADVVFTANDVGYRHYSITTVLSPFSYSTTAAVSEPVE
;
A
#
# COMPACT_ATOMS: atom_id res chain seq x y z
N HIS A 1 -4.77 -28.11 -7.58
CA HIS A 1 -4.99 -27.90 -6.13
C HIS A 1 -3.72 -27.60 -5.31
N LEU A 2 -2.50 -27.86 -5.78
CA LEU A 2 -1.26 -27.66 -4.97
C LEU A 2 -0.64 -26.25 -5.01
N LEU A 3 -0.95 -25.43 -6.01
CA LEU A 3 -0.38 -24.07 -6.15
C LEU A 3 -0.98 -23.03 -5.19
N HIS A 4 -2.24 -23.22 -4.76
CA HIS A 4 -2.93 -22.26 -3.89
C HIS A 4 -2.41 -22.29 -2.44
N SER A 5 -1.92 -23.43 -1.95
CA SER A 5 -1.46 -23.60 -0.57
C SER A 5 -0.11 -22.93 -0.30
N SER A 6 0.78 -22.93 -1.30
CA SER A 6 2.15 -22.40 -1.14
C SER A 6 2.18 -20.87 -1.15
N ILE A 7 1.34 -20.25 -1.98
CA ILE A 7 1.15 -18.80 -2.02
C ILE A 7 0.57 -18.32 -0.68
N PHE A 8 -0.53 -18.91 -0.19
CA PHE A 8 -1.13 -18.49 1.09
C PHE A 8 -0.17 -18.63 2.28
N SER A 9 0.68 -19.68 2.28
CA SER A 9 1.69 -19.88 3.33
C SER A 9 2.84 -18.89 3.26
N LEU A 10 3.33 -18.57 2.05
CA LEU A 10 4.34 -17.53 1.84
C LEU A 10 3.79 -16.15 2.22
N PHE A 11 2.54 -15.87 1.86
CA PHE A 11 1.82 -14.66 2.25
C PHE A 11 1.68 -14.55 3.77
N SER A 12 1.26 -15.60 4.46
CA SER A 12 1.16 -15.63 5.93
C SER A 12 2.53 -15.49 6.62
N TYR A 13 3.56 -16.13 6.06
CA TYR A 13 4.93 -16.04 6.59
C TYR A 13 5.53 -14.64 6.42
N ILE A 14 5.40 -14.05 5.22
CA ILE A 14 5.85 -12.67 4.95
C ILE A 14 5.06 -11.70 5.82
N PHE A 15 3.73 -11.83 5.90
CA PHE A 15 2.89 -10.99 6.73
C PHE A 15 3.27 -11.07 8.22
N ARG A 16 3.50 -12.28 8.75
CA ARG A 16 3.90 -12.47 10.15
C ARG A 16 5.30 -11.91 10.45
N LYS A 17 6.28 -12.16 9.57
CA LYS A 17 7.65 -11.63 9.72
C LYS A 17 7.71 -10.10 9.65
N TRP A 18 6.73 -9.46 9.01
CA TRP A 18 6.68 -8.01 8.81
C TRP A 18 5.76 -7.26 9.77
N LYS A 19 4.77 -7.93 10.37
CA LYS A 19 3.98 -7.38 11.49
C LYS A 19 4.87 -6.99 12.66
N ASP A 20 5.95 -7.73 12.91
CA ASP A 20 6.84 -7.51 14.05
C ASP A 20 7.81 -6.32 13.88
N LYS A 21 7.84 -5.65 12.72
CA LYS A 21 8.75 -4.52 12.42
C LYS A 21 8.11 -3.15 12.27
N GLY A 22 6.78 -3.03 12.31
CA GLY A 22 6.08 -1.75 12.17
C GLY A 22 5.38 -1.36 13.46
N SER A 23 6.03 -0.55 14.30
CA SER A 23 5.33 0.11 15.42
C SER A 23 5.86 1.53 15.61
N SER A 24 5.24 2.43 14.85
CA SER A 24 5.04 3.84 15.21
C SER A 24 3.79 4.35 14.47
N ASP A 25 2.69 3.61 14.59
CA ASP A 25 1.42 3.81 13.88
C ASP A 25 0.55 4.97 14.42
N SER A 26 1.04 5.76 15.39
CA SER A 26 0.21 6.76 16.08
C SER A 26 0.25 8.17 15.45
N LYS A 27 1.17 8.46 14.52
CA LYS A 27 1.31 9.82 13.96
C LYS A 27 0.72 10.03 12.58
N HIS A 28 0.49 8.98 11.81
CA HIS A 28 0.14 9.10 10.39
C HIS A 28 -1.27 8.55 10.13
N PRO A 29 -2.19 9.36 9.57
CA PRO A 29 -3.57 8.93 9.29
C PRO A 29 -3.67 7.81 8.24
N LEU A 30 -2.72 7.77 7.31
CA LEU A 30 -2.68 6.83 6.20
C LEU A 30 -1.24 6.38 5.98
N VAL A 31 -1.00 5.08 6.12
CA VAL A 31 0.29 4.42 5.83
C VAL A 31 0.08 3.43 4.69
N VAL A 32 0.97 3.47 3.70
CA VAL A 32 1.00 2.50 2.61
C VAL A 32 2.29 1.72 2.66
N LYS A 33 2.18 0.39 2.54
CA LYS A 33 3.31 -0.54 2.52
C LYS A 33 3.23 -1.43 1.29
N ILE A 34 4.35 -1.57 0.59
CA ILE A 34 4.46 -2.34 -0.64
C ILE A 34 5.57 -3.38 -0.50
N LEU A 35 5.21 -4.64 -0.76
CA LEU A 35 6.10 -5.79 -0.67
C LEU A 35 6.26 -6.43 -2.04
N ASP A 36 7.46 -6.88 -2.34
CA ASP A 36 7.83 -7.65 -3.53
C ASP A 36 7.88 -9.13 -3.17
N SER A 37 6.95 -9.93 -3.69
CA SER A 37 6.91 -11.37 -3.41
C SER A 37 7.95 -12.17 -4.18
N VAL A 38 8.49 -11.63 -5.28
CA VAL A 38 9.54 -12.30 -6.09
C VAL A 38 10.87 -12.26 -5.35
N ARG A 39 11.20 -11.10 -4.76
CA ARG A 39 12.44 -10.88 -4.01
C ARG A 39 12.31 -11.18 -2.51
N GLY A 40 11.08 -11.29 -2.01
CA GLY A 40 10.81 -11.52 -0.57
C GLY A 40 11.20 -10.33 0.30
N SER A 41 11.14 -9.11 -0.26
CA SER A 41 11.62 -7.87 0.35
C SER A 41 10.58 -6.75 0.18
N PRO A 42 10.78 -5.57 0.80
CA PRO A 42 10.01 -4.39 0.42
C PRO A 42 10.25 -4.00 -1.03
N ALA A 43 9.29 -3.25 -1.57
CA ALA A 43 9.37 -2.65 -2.89
C ALA A 43 9.69 -1.15 -2.76
N PRO A 44 10.97 -0.75 -2.78
CA PRO A 44 11.36 0.65 -2.72
C PRO A 44 11.18 1.34 -4.08
N ASN A 45 11.09 2.68 -4.05
CA ASN A 45 11.03 3.53 -5.24
C ASN A 45 9.87 3.21 -6.20
N VAL A 46 8.76 2.68 -5.67
CA VAL A 46 7.50 2.48 -6.41
C VAL A 46 6.82 3.84 -6.51
N PRO A 47 6.56 4.37 -7.72
CA PRO A 47 5.77 5.59 -7.89
C PRO A 47 4.34 5.37 -7.44
N VAL A 48 3.82 6.32 -6.68
CA VAL A 48 2.48 6.29 -6.10
C VAL A 48 1.80 7.63 -6.34
N LYS A 49 0.54 7.58 -6.79
CA LYS A 49 -0.32 8.75 -6.88
C LYS A 49 -1.49 8.61 -5.92
N LEU A 50 -1.67 9.60 -5.06
CA LEU A 50 -2.85 9.72 -4.20
C LEU A 50 -3.81 10.71 -4.82
N TYR A 51 -5.08 10.32 -4.93
CA TYR A 51 -6.17 11.16 -5.39
C TYR A 51 -7.23 11.23 -4.31
N LYS A 52 -7.93 12.35 -4.25
CA LYS A 52 -9.16 12.52 -3.48
C LYS A 52 -10.28 12.92 -4.44
N ALA A 53 -11.41 12.22 -4.38
CA ALA A 53 -12.56 12.53 -5.22
C ALA A 53 -13.03 13.97 -5.00
N ALA A 54 -13.41 14.64 -6.09
CA ALA A 54 -13.83 16.05 -6.14
C ALA A 54 -12.75 17.08 -5.76
N ALA A 55 -11.49 16.68 -5.57
CA ALA A 55 -10.35 17.61 -5.52
C ALA A 55 -9.68 17.69 -6.89
N ASP A 56 -9.24 18.89 -7.26
CA ASP A 56 -8.45 19.09 -8.47
C ASP A 56 -6.99 18.69 -8.19
N GLY A 57 -6.57 17.54 -8.73
CA GLY A 57 -5.17 17.12 -8.75
C GLY A 57 -4.87 15.79 -8.03
N SER A 58 -3.58 15.50 -7.91
CA SER A 58 -3.05 14.30 -7.27
C SER A 58 -1.72 14.60 -6.59
N TRP A 59 -1.41 13.89 -5.50
CA TRP A 59 -0.09 13.92 -4.88
C TRP A 59 0.76 12.79 -5.44
N GLU A 60 1.91 13.12 -6.04
CA GLU A 60 2.86 12.15 -6.58
C GLU A 60 4.01 11.90 -5.59
N LEU A 61 4.20 10.64 -5.20
CA LEU A 61 5.09 10.20 -4.12
C LEU A 61 5.82 8.92 -4.55
N GLN A 62 6.86 8.51 -3.81
CA GLN A 62 7.57 7.24 -4.04
C GLN A 62 7.87 6.53 -2.72
N THR A 63 7.73 5.20 -2.71
CA THR A 63 8.06 4.42 -1.49
C THR A 63 9.53 4.57 -1.12
N ASN A 64 9.79 4.65 0.19
CA ASN A 64 11.15 4.67 0.72
C ASN A 64 11.84 3.30 0.63
N GLU A 65 13.08 3.19 1.14
CA GLU A 65 13.86 1.94 1.16
C GLU A 65 13.16 0.77 1.89
N ASN A 66 12.22 1.06 2.79
CA ASN A 66 11.41 0.08 3.50
C ASN A 66 10.12 -0.28 2.77
N GLY A 67 9.92 0.21 1.54
CA GLY A 67 8.70 0.02 0.75
C GLY A 67 7.48 0.73 1.33
N GLU A 68 7.71 1.78 2.13
CA GLU A 68 6.65 2.47 2.88
C GLU A 68 6.46 3.91 2.43
N LEU A 69 5.25 4.41 2.63
CA LEU A 69 4.84 5.80 2.53
C LEU A 69 4.08 6.15 3.81
N GLN A 70 4.73 6.91 4.69
CA GLN A 70 4.18 7.29 6.00
C GLN A 70 3.64 8.73 5.98
N GLU A 71 4.17 9.61 5.13
CA GLU A 71 3.81 11.04 5.09
C GLU A 71 2.93 11.39 3.88
N LEU A 72 1.92 10.57 3.59
CA LEU A 72 1.03 10.79 2.44
C LEU A 72 0.10 12.01 2.61
N THR A 73 -0.28 12.30 3.86
CA THR A 73 -1.25 13.35 4.20
C THR A 73 -1.15 13.65 5.69
N THR A 74 -1.58 14.85 6.10
CA THR A 74 -1.77 15.17 7.52
C THR A 74 -3.19 14.83 7.98
N LYS A 75 -3.42 14.81 9.30
CA LYS A 75 -4.74 14.62 9.90
C LYS A 75 -5.75 15.65 9.40
N GLU A 76 -5.32 16.89 9.20
CA GLU A 76 -6.15 18.00 8.74
C GLU A 76 -6.54 17.88 7.26
N GLN A 77 -5.66 17.29 6.44
CA GLN A 77 -5.89 17.08 5.01
C GLN A 77 -6.69 15.80 4.74
N PHE A 78 -6.55 14.79 5.60
CA PHE A 78 -7.21 13.49 5.49
C PHE A 78 -8.62 13.50 6.08
N VAL A 79 -9.48 14.29 5.48
CA VAL A 79 -10.90 14.40 5.87
C VAL A 79 -11.76 13.34 5.19
N THR A 80 -13.05 13.29 5.55
CA THR A 80 -14.03 12.41 4.93
C THR A 80 -14.05 12.54 3.40
N GLY A 81 -14.04 11.41 2.70
CA GLY A 81 -14.10 11.39 1.24
C GLY A 81 -13.70 10.05 0.64
N ILE A 82 -13.78 9.98 -0.69
CA ILE A 82 -13.30 8.83 -1.46
C ILE A 82 -11.87 9.12 -1.90
N TYR A 83 -10.96 8.19 -1.60
CA TYR A 83 -9.55 8.27 -1.98
C TYR A 83 -9.21 7.16 -2.96
N LYS A 84 -8.26 7.45 -3.85
CA LYS A 84 -7.63 6.46 -4.73
C LYS A 84 -6.12 6.52 -4.55
N ILE A 85 -5.50 5.37 -4.34
CA ILE A 85 -4.05 5.18 -4.40
C ILE A 85 -3.76 4.38 -5.67
N GLU A 86 -2.97 4.95 -6.57
CA GLU A 86 -2.50 4.31 -7.79
C GLU A 86 -1.03 4.00 -7.64
N LEU A 87 -0.68 2.72 -7.67
CA LEU A 87 0.69 2.22 -7.59
C LEU A 87 1.19 1.91 -8.99
N ASP A 88 2.22 2.59 -9.47
CA ASP A 88 2.84 2.33 -10.78
C ASP A 88 3.71 1.05 -10.74
N THR A 89 3.01 -0.08 -10.70
CA THR A 89 3.62 -1.40 -10.66
C THR A 89 4.33 -1.72 -11.97
N ALA A 90 3.89 -1.17 -13.11
CA ALA A 90 4.52 -1.42 -14.38
C ALA A 90 5.94 -0.84 -14.45
N SER A 91 6.10 0.43 -14.10
CA SER A 91 7.42 1.07 -14.05
C SER A 91 8.34 0.38 -13.05
N TYR A 92 7.81 -0.02 -11.89
CA TYR A 92 8.57 -0.76 -10.89
C TYR A 92 9.15 -2.08 -11.46
N TRP A 93 8.32 -2.92 -12.07
CA TRP A 93 8.77 -4.20 -12.61
C TRP A 93 9.69 -4.05 -13.84
N LYS A 94 9.41 -3.09 -14.72
CA LYS A 94 10.26 -2.80 -15.89
C LYS A 94 11.67 -2.38 -15.50
N LYS A 95 11.83 -1.57 -14.44
CA LYS A 95 13.15 -1.20 -13.89
C LYS A 95 13.95 -2.42 -13.41
N LEU A 96 13.26 -3.49 -13.01
CA LEU A 96 13.86 -4.77 -12.60
C LEU A 96 14.02 -5.76 -13.78
N GLY A 97 13.77 -5.32 -15.01
CA GLY A 97 13.89 -6.17 -16.21
C GLY A 97 12.78 -7.21 -16.37
N LEU A 98 11.66 -7.06 -15.66
CA LEU A 98 10.52 -7.97 -15.73
C LEU A 98 9.39 -7.35 -16.57
N ASN A 99 8.63 -8.21 -17.24
CA ASN A 99 7.44 -7.83 -18.01
C ASN A 99 6.19 -8.05 -17.15
N PRO A 100 5.61 -6.99 -16.56
CA PRO A 100 4.42 -7.09 -15.74
C PRO A 100 3.15 -7.19 -16.60
N PHE A 101 2.12 -7.81 -16.04
CA PHE A 101 0.79 -7.89 -16.64
C PHE A 101 -0.01 -6.59 -16.42
N HIS A 102 -0.02 -6.10 -15.17
CA HIS A 102 -0.76 -4.92 -14.77
C HIS A 102 -0.01 -3.64 -15.13
N GLN A 103 -0.73 -2.60 -15.57
CA GLN A 103 -0.15 -1.27 -15.81
C GLN A 103 0.04 -0.48 -14.50
N HIS A 104 -0.90 -0.62 -13.58
CA HIS A 104 -0.85 -0.08 -12.22
C HIS A 104 -1.74 -0.94 -11.32
N ALA A 105 -1.66 -0.73 -10.01
CA ALA A 105 -2.59 -1.30 -9.04
C ALA A 105 -3.33 -0.16 -8.32
N ASP A 106 -4.65 -0.16 -8.40
CA ASP A 106 -5.50 0.85 -7.77
C ASP A 106 -6.12 0.32 -6.48
N VAL A 107 -6.10 1.16 -5.44
CA VAL A 107 -6.81 0.95 -4.18
C VAL A 107 -7.74 2.14 -3.98
N VAL A 108 -9.05 1.90 -4.09
CA VAL A 108 -10.09 2.92 -3.94
C VAL A 108 -10.90 2.63 -2.68
N PHE A 109 -11.06 3.61 -1.80
CA PHE A 109 -11.75 3.44 -0.53
C PHE A 109 -12.38 4.74 -0.02
N THR A 110 -13.44 4.60 0.77
CA THR A 110 -14.03 5.71 1.54
C THR A 110 -13.29 5.82 2.86
N ALA A 111 -12.84 7.02 3.21
CA ALA A 111 -12.21 7.31 4.49
C ALA A 111 -13.09 8.22 5.34
N ASN A 112 -13.05 7.98 6.65
CA ASN A 112 -13.55 8.84 7.72
C ASN A 112 -15.05 9.22 7.62
N ASP A 113 -15.87 8.33 7.08
CA ASP A 113 -17.34 8.49 7.00
C ASP A 113 -18.02 8.40 8.37
N VAL A 114 -17.46 7.61 9.28
CA VAL A 114 -17.98 7.39 10.65
C VAL A 114 -16.99 7.87 11.73
N GLY A 115 -16.19 8.88 11.42
CA GLY A 115 -15.18 9.45 12.32
C GLY A 115 -13.74 9.16 11.88
N TYR A 116 -12.79 9.86 12.51
CA TYR A 116 -11.36 9.75 12.18
C TYR A 116 -10.81 8.38 12.56
N ARG A 117 -10.07 7.75 11.64
CA ARG A 117 -9.43 6.43 11.81
C ARG A 117 -8.03 6.43 11.20
N HIS A 118 -7.18 5.49 11.62
CA HIS A 118 -5.88 5.22 10.98
C HIS A 118 -6.02 4.07 9.99
N TYR A 119 -5.42 4.24 8.81
CA TYR A 119 -5.50 3.28 7.71
C TYR A 119 -4.10 2.79 7.36
N SER A 120 -3.89 1.48 7.46
CA SER A 120 -2.65 0.83 7.05
C SER A 120 -2.93 -0.10 5.88
N ILE A 121 -2.55 0.33 4.68
CA ILE A 121 -2.77 -0.40 3.43
C ILE A 121 -1.49 -1.14 3.06
N THR A 122 -1.58 -2.46 2.93
CA THR A 122 -0.46 -3.30 2.50
C THR A 122 -0.77 -3.92 1.15
N THR A 123 0.14 -3.75 0.18
CA THR A 123 0.04 -4.37 -1.14
C THR A 123 1.24 -5.28 -1.38
N VAL A 124 0.97 -6.53 -1.76
CA VAL A 124 1.99 -7.52 -2.14
C VAL A 124 1.96 -7.67 -3.66
N LEU A 125 3.11 -7.44 -4.30
CA LEU A 125 3.27 -7.42 -5.74
C LEU A 125 3.97 -8.69 -6.23
N SER A 126 3.46 -9.21 -7.34
CA SER A 126 4.15 -10.09 -8.29
C SER A 126 3.93 -9.56 -9.72
N PRO A 127 4.73 -9.96 -10.71
CA PRO A 127 4.59 -9.42 -12.07
C PRO A 127 3.20 -9.67 -12.69
N PHE A 128 2.51 -10.75 -12.31
CA PHE A 128 1.23 -11.17 -12.89
C PHE A 128 0.05 -11.14 -11.89
N SER A 129 0.26 -10.70 -10.65
CA SER A 129 -0.76 -10.63 -9.62
C SER A 129 -0.37 -9.62 -8.56
N TYR A 130 -1.34 -8.95 -7.96
CA TYR A 130 -1.14 -8.23 -6.72
C TYR A 130 -2.29 -8.53 -5.76
N SER A 131 -2.02 -8.38 -4.47
CA SER A 131 -3.06 -8.47 -3.43
C SER A 131 -2.94 -7.26 -2.54
N THR A 132 -4.07 -6.65 -2.21
CA THR A 132 -4.14 -5.49 -1.33
C THR A 132 -5.02 -5.78 -0.12
N THR A 133 -4.59 -5.34 1.06
CA THR A 133 -5.30 -5.51 2.33
C THR A 133 -5.24 -4.19 3.10
N ALA A 134 -6.35 -3.80 3.72
CA ALA A 134 -6.41 -2.66 4.63
C ALA A 134 -6.60 -3.15 6.07
N ALA A 135 -5.80 -2.62 6.99
CA ALA A 135 -6.06 -2.64 8.42
C ALA A 135 -6.53 -1.25 8.84
N VAL A 136 -7.65 -1.17 9.55
CA VAL A 136 -8.24 0.11 9.99
C VAL A 136 -8.39 0.05 11.50
N SER A 137 -7.84 1.05 12.19
CA SER A 137 -7.91 1.16 13.65
C SER A 137 -8.46 2.52 14.07
N GLU A 138 -9.03 2.55 15.28
CA GLU A 138 -9.37 3.81 15.92
C GLU A 138 -8.09 4.57 16.30
N PRO A 139 -8.14 5.91 16.34
CA PRO A 139 -7.03 6.72 16.83
C PRO A 139 -6.70 6.32 18.27
N VAL A 140 -5.42 6.13 18.55
CA VAL A 140 -4.94 5.98 19.92
C VAL A 140 -4.92 7.37 20.54
N GLU A 141 -5.71 7.59 21.59
CA GLU A 141 -5.69 8.82 22.40
C GLU A 141 -4.32 9.12 23.00
#